data_AF-A0AA97BUX2-F1
#
_entry.id   AF-A0AA97BUX2-F1
#
_cell.length_a   1.000
_cell.length_b   1.000
_cell.length_c   1.000
_cell.angle_alpha   90.00
_cell.angle_beta   90.00
_cell.angle_gamma   90.00
#
_symmetry.space_group_name_H-M   'P 1'
#
loop_
_entity.id
_entity.type
_entity.pdbx_description
1 polymer ?
#
loop_
_entity_poly.entity_id
_entity_poly.type
_entity_poly.pdbx_seq_one_letter_code
_entity_poly.pdbx_strand_id
1 'polypeptide(L)'
;MHTLAELLRYAGITSHKRTLLSIRQHTTNWGRSGRGVRQKPRYTVWYDTEDNNDRIVFTFDAVLNLKRTAPEKLADIDIQISHYSGWDPVKRRLTVTHPERYLKVDGMVEGGGEKTKALWQEIIALTEGMERDDKLSSYEITFLAA
;
A
#
# COMPACT_ATOMS: atom_id res chain seq x y z
N MET A 1 -6.10 -7.18 13.07
CA MET A 1 -5.78 -7.40 11.64
C MET A 1 -4.38 -6.88 11.39
N HIS A 2 -3.44 -7.77 11.11
CA HIS A 2 -2.01 -7.47 11.13
C HIS A 2 -1.23 -8.08 9.96
N THR A 3 -1.86 -8.87 9.10
CA THR A 3 -1.22 -9.44 7.91
C THR A 3 -1.90 -8.96 6.64
N LEU A 4 -1.18 -8.99 5.53
CA LEU A 4 -1.71 -8.67 4.20
C LEU A 4 -2.86 -9.61 3.85
N ALA A 5 -2.73 -10.91 4.12
CA ALA A 5 -3.79 -11.87 3.82
C ALA A 5 -5.11 -11.55 4.54
N GLU A 6 -5.06 -11.10 5.80
CA GLU A 6 -6.26 -10.65 6.52
C GLU A 6 -6.84 -9.38 5.90
N LEU A 7 -6.00 -8.42 5.51
CA LEU A 7 -6.40 -7.18 4.85
C LEU A 7 -7.11 -7.45 3.52
N LEU A 8 -6.57 -8.34 2.69
CA LEU A 8 -7.17 -8.74 1.42
C LEU A 8 -8.55 -9.38 1.65
N ARG A 9 -8.67 -10.30 2.62
CA ARG A 9 -9.96 -10.91 2.99
C ARG A 9 -10.97 -9.89 3.51
N TYR A 10 -10.53 -8.97 4.38
CA TYR A 10 -11.37 -7.90 4.89
C TYR A 10 -11.85 -6.96 3.79
N ALA A 11 -11.01 -6.70 2.78
CA ALA A 11 -11.38 -5.87 1.65
C ALA A 11 -12.35 -6.57 0.69
N GLY A 12 -12.50 -7.89 0.78
CA GLY A 12 -13.32 -8.68 -0.14
C GLY A 12 -12.59 -9.09 -1.41
N ILE A 13 -11.25 -9.13 -1.40
CA ILE A 13 -10.48 -9.65 -2.53
C ILE A 13 -10.65 -11.17 -2.59
N THR A 14 -11.33 -11.62 -3.64
CA THR A 14 -11.63 -13.05 -3.87
C THR A 14 -11.05 -13.55 -5.18
N SER A 15 -11.31 -12.83 -6.27
CA SER A 15 -10.90 -13.19 -7.63
C SER A 15 -9.99 -12.13 -8.27
N HIS A 16 -9.71 -11.04 -7.56
CA HIS A 16 -8.87 -9.97 -8.07
C HIS A 16 -7.42 -10.41 -8.21
N LYS A 17 -6.77 -9.94 -9.27
CA LYS A 17 -5.34 -10.10 -9.49
C LYS A 17 -4.66 -8.77 -9.23
N ARG A 18 -3.46 -8.83 -8.63
CA ARG A 18 -2.60 -7.66 -8.51
C ARG A 18 -2.17 -7.25 -9.92
N THR A 19 -2.46 -6.02 -10.34
CA THR A 19 -2.22 -5.53 -11.71
C THR A 19 -1.18 -4.43 -11.78
N LEU A 20 -1.17 -3.54 -10.78
CA LEU A 20 -0.27 -2.40 -10.71
C LEU A 20 0.18 -2.20 -9.27
N LEU A 21 1.44 -1.84 -9.10
CA LEU A 21 1.99 -1.39 -7.83
C LEU A 21 2.81 -0.14 -8.10
N SER A 22 2.56 0.92 -7.33
CA SER A 22 3.32 2.15 -7.38
C SER A 22 3.96 2.42 -6.02
N ILE A 23 5.22 2.86 -6.02
CA ILE A 23 5.96 3.29 -4.84
C ILE A 23 6.35 4.74 -5.01
N ARG A 24 5.75 5.60 -4.20
CA ARG A 24 6.13 7.02 -4.13
C ARG A 24 6.99 7.28 -2.91
N GLN A 25 8.16 7.86 -3.12
CA GLN A 25 9.05 8.19 -2.00
C GLN A 25 8.77 9.60 -1.48
N HIS A 26 8.48 9.69 -0.19
CA HIS A 26 8.34 10.97 0.52
C HIS A 26 9.25 11.00 1.74
N THR A 27 9.40 12.18 2.31
CA THR A 27 10.03 12.36 3.61
C THR A 27 9.05 12.95 4.61
N THR A 28 9.31 12.70 5.88
CA THR A 28 8.56 13.29 6.98
C THR A 28 9.50 13.63 8.14
N ASN A 29 9.10 14.59 8.96
CA ASN A 29 9.78 14.91 10.21
C ASN A 29 9.32 13.93 11.29
N TRP A 30 10.26 13.32 11.99
CA TRP A 30 10.00 12.27 12.96
C TRP A 30 10.86 12.40 14.22
N GLY A 31 10.35 11.86 15.32
CA GLY A 31 10.97 11.87 16.65
C GLY A 31 10.54 13.05 17.53
N ARG A 32 10.92 13.00 18.82
CA ARG A 32 10.45 13.95 19.86
C ARG A 32 10.72 15.43 19.55
N SER A 33 11.79 15.74 18.81
CA SER A 33 12.13 17.11 18.44
C SER A 33 11.68 17.51 17.03
N GLY A 34 11.10 16.57 16.26
CA GLY A 34 10.73 16.80 14.85
C GLY A 34 11.90 17.14 13.92
N ARG A 35 13.16 17.05 14.39
CA ARG A 35 14.36 17.37 13.59
C ARG A 35 14.87 16.19 12.77
N GLY A 36 14.38 14.99 13.04
CA GLY A 36 14.80 13.79 12.34
C GLY A 36 14.01 13.60 11.06
N VAL A 37 14.59 13.93 9.90
CA VAL A 37 13.96 13.57 8.62
C VAL A 37 14.00 12.05 8.45
N ARG A 38 12.87 11.45 8.08
CA ARG A 38 12.71 10.03 7.78
C ARG A 38 12.07 9.83 6.42
N GLN A 39 12.37 8.69 5.81
CA GLN A 39 11.67 8.27 4.60
C GLN A 39 10.28 7.75 4.98
N LYS A 40 9.27 8.16 4.23
CA LYS A 40 7.88 7.70 4.35
C LYS A 40 7.41 7.27 2.96
N PRO A 41 7.82 6.09 2.46
CA PRO A 41 7.31 5.58 1.20
C PRO A 41 5.81 5.30 1.28
N ARG A 42 5.14 5.55 0.16
CA ARG A 42 3.76 5.19 -0.10
C ARG A 42 3.69 4.08 -1.12
N TYR A 43 3.21 2.92 -0.72
CA TYR A 43 2.93 1.81 -1.62
C TYR A 43 1.46 1.84 -2.00
N THR A 44 1.15 1.88 -3.28
CA THR A 44 -0.22 1.85 -3.81
C THR A 44 -0.37 0.62 -4.69
N VAL A 45 -1.24 -0.31 -4.32
CA VAL A 45 -1.37 -1.64 -4.94
C VAL A 45 -2.78 -1.81 -5.45
N TRP A 46 -2.90 -2.16 -6.73
CA TRP A 46 -4.15 -2.26 -7.46
C TRP A 46 -4.48 -3.73 -7.66
N TYR A 47 -5.69 -4.10 -7.27
CA TYR A 47 -6.26 -5.42 -7.45
C TYR A 47 -7.49 -5.30 -8.33
N ASP A 48 -7.43 -5.84 -9.55
CA ASP A 48 -8.50 -5.79 -10.53
C ASP A 48 -9.10 -7.17 -10.77
N THR A 49 -10.40 -7.23 -11.04
CA THR A 49 -11.03 -8.43 -11.62
C THR A 49 -10.61 -8.62 -13.08
N GLU A 50 -10.65 -9.86 -13.57
CA GLU A 50 -10.24 -10.17 -14.95
C GLU A 50 -11.05 -9.42 -16.02
N ASP A 51 -12.32 -9.14 -15.75
CA ASP A 51 -13.21 -8.37 -16.62
C ASP A 51 -13.00 -6.84 -16.50
N ASN A 52 -12.07 -6.39 -15.65
CA ASN A 52 -11.78 -4.99 -15.33
C ASN A 52 -12.99 -4.19 -14.81
N ASN A 53 -14.02 -4.87 -14.30
CA ASN A 53 -15.24 -4.23 -13.84
C ASN A 53 -15.20 -3.82 -12.36
N ASP A 54 -14.24 -4.34 -11.60
CA ASP A 54 -14.08 -4.07 -10.18
C ASP A 54 -12.60 -3.92 -9.81
N ARG A 55 -12.29 -2.90 -8.99
CA ARG A 55 -10.94 -2.57 -8.53
C ARG A 55 -10.93 -2.25 -7.06
N ILE A 56 -10.04 -2.92 -6.33
CA ILE A 56 -9.69 -2.58 -4.95
C ILE A 56 -8.26 -2.05 -4.92
N VAL A 57 -8.07 -0.89 -4.34
CA VAL A 57 -6.76 -0.24 -4.18
C VAL A 57 -6.40 -0.21 -2.71
N PHE A 58 -5.21 -0.72 -2.41
CA PHE A 58 -4.58 -0.56 -1.10
C PHE A 58 -3.50 0.51 -1.16
N THR A 59 -3.50 1.41 -0.18
CA THR A 59 -2.42 2.35 0.03
C THR A 59 -1.82 2.11 1.41
N PHE A 60 -0.50 1.89 1.45
CA PHE A 60 0.27 1.70 2.67
C PHE A 60 1.30 2.81 2.81
N ASP A 61 1.33 3.44 3.98
CA ASP A 61 2.32 4.44 4.33
C ASP A 61 3.02 4.00 5.62
N ALA A 62 4.36 4.00 5.61
CA ALA A 62 5.16 3.64 6.78
C ALA A 62 6.33 4.59 6.94
N VAL A 63 6.58 5.08 8.15
CA VAL A 63 7.81 5.83 8.44
C VAL A 63 8.94 4.82 8.65
N LEU A 64 10.01 4.91 7.86
CA LEU A 64 11.13 3.97 7.93
C LEU A 64 12.18 4.42 8.94
N ASN A 65 12.92 3.44 9.48
CA ASN A 65 14.13 3.69 10.26
C ASN A 65 15.24 4.34 9.40
N LEU A 66 16.31 4.81 10.04
CA LEU A 66 17.44 5.45 9.36
C LEU A 66 18.11 4.57 8.28
N LYS A 67 18.11 3.24 8.49
CA LYS A 67 18.68 2.27 7.54
C LYS A 67 17.77 2.00 6.35
N ARG A 68 16.51 2.47 6.37
CA ARG A 68 15.48 2.27 5.34
C ARG A 68 15.13 0.80 5.08
N THR A 69 15.33 -0.06 6.08
CA THR A 69 15.10 -1.51 5.94
C THR A 69 13.81 -2.00 6.58
N ALA A 70 13.22 -1.21 7.48
CA ALA A 70 12.01 -1.54 8.20
C ALA A 70 11.34 -0.25 8.72
N PRO A 71 10.08 -0.33 9.18
CA PRO A 71 9.45 0.77 9.88
C PRO A 71 10.28 1.23 11.08
N GLU A 72 10.21 2.51 11.39
CA GLU A 72 10.83 3.11 12.57
C GLU A 72 10.21 2.51 13.83
N LYS A 73 10.99 2.46 14.92
CA LYS A 73 10.52 1.83 16.15
C LYS A 73 9.26 2.56 16.66
N LEU A 74 8.22 1.78 16.94
CA LEU A 74 6.90 2.25 17.38
C LEU A 74 6.14 3.12 16.37
N ALA A 75 6.58 3.19 15.11
CA ALA A 75 5.81 3.85 14.06
C ALA A 75 4.66 2.96 13.59
N ASP A 76 3.51 3.57 13.33
CA ASP A 76 2.35 2.92 12.75
C ASP A 76 2.59 2.62 11.25
N ILE A 77 1.82 1.67 10.72
CA ILE A 77 1.58 1.55 9.27
C ILE A 77 0.15 2.02 9.02
N ASP A 78 0.02 3.11 8.28
CA ASP A 78 -1.27 3.66 7.84
C ASP A 78 -1.74 2.88 6.61
N ILE A 79 -3.02 2.50 6.59
CA ILE A 79 -3.61 1.71 5.51
C ILE A 79 -4.92 2.36 5.05
N GLN A 80 -5.02 2.64 3.76
CA GLN A 80 -6.25 3.07 3.11
C GLN A 80 -6.69 2.00 2.11
N ILE A 81 -7.99 1.72 2.09
CA ILE A 81 -8.62 0.81 1.14
C ILE A 81 -9.68 1.61 0.39
N SER A 82 -9.49 1.78 -0.91
CA SER A 82 -10.44 2.41 -1.82
C SER A 82 -10.98 1.36 -2.79
N HIS A 83 -12.28 1.41 -3.08
CA HIS A 83 -12.95 0.41 -3.93
C HIS A 83 -13.78 1.12 -4.99
N TYR A 84 -13.60 0.68 -6.23
CA TYR A 84 -14.25 1.22 -7.42
C TYR A 84 -14.84 0.09 -8.25
N SER A 85 -16.00 0.32 -8.86
CA SER A 85 -16.65 -0.66 -9.72
C SER A 85 -17.42 -0.01 -10.88
N GLY A 86 -17.99 -0.84 -11.75
CA GLY A 86 -18.86 -0.39 -12.84
C GLY A 86 -18.07 0.30 -13.96
N TRP A 87 -17.38 -0.52 -14.75
CA TRP A 87 -16.65 -0.08 -15.92
C TRP A 87 -17.59 0.52 -16.97
N ASP A 88 -17.36 1.78 -17.31
CA ASP A 88 -18.04 2.47 -18.41
C ASP A 88 -17.16 2.37 -19.66
N PRO A 89 -17.57 1.60 -20.70
CA PRO A 89 -16.75 1.39 -21.90
C PRO A 89 -16.63 2.65 -22.76
N VAL A 90 -17.56 3.60 -22.65
CA VAL A 90 -17.53 4.87 -23.39
C VAL A 90 -16.54 5.83 -22.74
N LYS A 91 -16.61 5.96 -21.41
CA LYS A 91 -15.70 6.84 -20.65
C LYS A 91 -14.35 6.19 -20.34
N ARG A 92 -14.22 4.88 -20.56
CA ARG A 92 -13.04 4.07 -20.27
C ARG A 92 -12.56 4.23 -18.83
N ARG A 93 -13.50 4.18 -17.88
CA ARG A 93 -13.21 4.30 -16.44
C ARG A 93 -14.26 3.60 -15.58
N LEU A 94 -13.86 3.22 -14.37
CA LEU A 94 -14.78 2.83 -13.30
C LEU A 94 -15.55 4.07 -12.83
N THR A 95 -16.85 3.92 -12.59
CA THR A 95 -17.76 5.06 -12.33
C THR A 95 -18.43 5.02 -10.97
N VAL A 96 -18.40 3.88 -10.28
CA VAL A 96 -18.92 3.73 -8.92
C VAL A 96 -17.75 3.77 -7.95
N THR A 97 -17.88 4.60 -6.90
CA THR A 97 -16.93 4.67 -5.79
C THR A 97 -17.64 4.21 -4.52
N HIS A 98 -17.03 3.28 -3.81
CA HIS A 98 -17.53 2.76 -2.54
C HIS A 98 -16.89 3.51 -1.35
N PRO A 99 -17.48 3.44 -0.14
CA PRO A 99 -16.90 4.09 1.03
C PRO A 99 -15.47 3.63 1.31
N GLU A 100 -14.58 4.61 1.49
CA GLU A 100 -13.19 4.34 1.83
C GLU A 100 -13.06 3.82 3.25
N ARG A 101 -12.09 2.93 3.47
CA ARG A 101 -11.79 2.36 4.78
C ARG A 101 -10.37 2.72 5.17
N TYR A 102 -10.23 3.29 6.35
CA TYR A 102 -8.95 3.69 6.93
C TYR A 102 -8.65 2.81 8.13
N LEU A 103 -7.46 2.21 8.13
CA LEU A 103 -6.99 1.28 9.15
C LEU A 103 -5.56 1.66 9.52
N LYS A 104 -5.12 1.16 10.67
CA LYS A 104 -3.72 1.28 11.07
C LYS A 104 -3.26 0.02 11.80
N VAL A 105 -1.99 -0.34 11.60
CA VAL A 105 -1.29 -1.25 12.50
C VAL A 105 -0.48 -0.40 13.47
N ASP A 106 -0.94 -0.36 14.71
CA ASP A 106 -0.38 0.49 15.75
C ASP A 106 1.00 -0.06 16.19
N GLY A 107 2.03 0.77 16.10
CA GLY A 107 3.40 0.42 16.49
C GLY A 107 3.67 0.58 17.99
N MET A 108 2.83 1.35 18.70
CA MET A 108 3.01 1.69 20.12
C MET A 108 2.43 0.66 21.07
N VAL A 109 1.48 -0.17 20.61
CA VAL A 109 0.90 -1.25 21.43
C VAL A 109 1.92 -2.36 21.71
N GLU A 110 1.67 -3.16 22.75
CA GLU A 110 2.50 -4.31 23.07
C GLU A 110 2.60 -5.28 21.88
N GLY A 111 3.83 -5.63 21.49
CA GLY A 111 4.10 -6.42 20.27
C GLY A 111 3.84 -5.69 18.95
N GLY A 112 3.53 -4.39 18.97
CA GLY A 112 3.21 -3.58 17.78
C GLY A 112 4.39 -3.44 16.83
N GLY A 113 5.61 -3.27 17.35
CA GLY A 113 6.82 -3.17 16.53
C GLY A 113 7.13 -4.42 15.71
N GLU A 114 6.89 -5.61 16.27
CA GLU A 114 7.02 -6.88 15.55
C GLU A 114 5.95 -7.01 14.46
N LYS A 115 4.71 -6.62 14.76
CA LYS A 115 3.58 -6.65 13.81
C LYS A 115 3.79 -5.69 12.64
N THR A 116 4.20 -4.45 12.87
CA THR A 116 4.48 -3.50 11.80
C THR A 116 5.65 -3.96 10.94
N LYS A 117 6.71 -4.51 11.56
CA LYS A 117 7.82 -5.09 10.81
C LYS A 117 7.38 -6.28 9.95
N ALA A 118 6.57 -7.20 10.48
CA ALA A 118 6.07 -8.36 9.75
C ALA A 118 5.21 -7.93 8.54
N LEU A 119 4.22 -7.07 8.77
CA LEU A 119 3.38 -6.54 7.69
C LEU A 119 4.22 -5.80 6.63
N TRP A 120 5.24 -5.03 7.05
CA TRP A 120 6.13 -4.35 6.11
C TRP A 120 6.88 -5.32 5.20
N GLN A 121 7.32 -6.47 5.71
CA GLN A 121 7.97 -7.50 4.88
C GLN A 121 6.99 -8.06 3.83
N GLU A 122 5.72 -8.28 4.20
CA GLU A 122 4.70 -8.71 3.25
C GLU A 122 4.41 -7.64 2.19
N ILE A 123 4.41 -6.35 2.57
CA ILE A 123 4.19 -5.24 1.63
C ILE A 123 5.34 -5.12 0.63
N ILE A 124 6.61 -5.19 1.05
CA ILE A 124 7.73 -5.07 0.09
C ILE A 124 7.78 -6.27 -0.86
N ALA A 125 7.39 -7.46 -0.39
CA ALA A 125 7.29 -8.66 -1.21
C ALA A 125 6.19 -8.55 -2.30
N LEU A 126 5.30 -7.55 -2.22
CA LEU A 126 4.34 -7.29 -3.30
C LEU A 126 5.00 -6.88 -4.62
N THR A 127 6.26 -6.46 -4.60
CA THR A 127 7.02 -6.19 -5.83
C THR A 127 7.51 -7.46 -6.52
N GLU A 128 7.54 -8.60 -5.83
CA GLU A 128 8.02 -9.87 -6.38
C GLU A 128 7.12 -10.37 -7.50
N GLY A 129 7.73 -10.73 -8.64
CA GLY A 129 7.02 -11.19 -9.82
C GLY A 129 6.29 -10.09 -10.60
N MET A 130 6.55 -8.81 -10.32
CA MET A 130 6.07 -7.69 -11.14
C MET A 130 7.23 -7.10 -11.96
N GLU A 131 6.93 -6.66 -13.17
CA GLU A 131 7.89 -5.98 -14.04
C GLU A 131 7.94 -4.50 -13.70
N ARG A 132 9.15 -3.98 -13.45
CA ARG A 132 9.35 -2.56 -13.20
C ARG A 132 9.17 -1.76 -14.48
N ASP A 133 8.29 -0.77 -14.45
CA ASP A 133 8.09 0.18 -15.55
C ASP A 133 8.85 1.48 -15.26
N ASP A 134 9.97 1.66 -15.96
CA ASP A 134 10.84 2.84 -15.85
C ASP A 134 10.34 4.05 -16.65
N LYS A 135 9.22 3.95 -17.39
CA LYS A 135 8.69 5.04 -18.21
C LYS A 135 7.84 6.04 -17.42
N LEU A 136 7.42 5.67 -16.21
CA LEU A 136 6.45 6.42 -15.41
C LEU A 136 7.14 7.17 -14.26
N SER A 137 7.59 8.42 -14.52
CA SER A 137 8.04 9.41 -13.52
C SER A 137 9.34 9.12 -12.75
N SER A 138 10.09 10.18 -12.40
CA SER A 138 11.32 10.10 -11.59
C SER A 138 11.07 10.00 -10.08
N TYR A 139 9.84 10.27 -9.62
CA TYR A 139 9.48 10.32 -8.19
C TYR A 139 8.61 9.16 -7.72
N GLU A 140 8.24 8.27 -8.65
CA GLU A 140 7.32 7.18 -8.45
C GLU A 140 7.86 5.99 -9.23
N ILE A 141 8.04 4.85 -8.55
CA ILE A 141 8.47 3.61 -9.21
C ILE A 141 7.22 2.80 -9.42
N THR A 142 6.91 2.49 -10.68
CA THR A 142 5.74 1.70 -11.04
C THR A 142 6.15 0.28 -11.41
N PHE A 143 5.32 -0.68 -11.04
CA PHE A 143 5.44 -2.09 -11.38
C PHE A 143 4.11 -2.56 -11.97
N LEU A 144 4.18 -3.37 -13.02
CA LEU A 144 3.03 -3.97 -13.68
C LEU A 144 3.07 -5.49 -13.51
N ALA A 145 1.90 -6.10 -13.43
CA ALA A 145 1.82 -7.55 -13.52
C ALA A 145 2.33 -8.02 -14.88
N ALA A 146 3.12 -9.10 -14.88
CA ALA A 146 3.58 -9.78 -16.09
C ALA A 146 2.43 -10.48 -16.83
#